data_AF-A0A183GHW7-F1
#
_entry.id   AF-A0A183GHW7-F1
#
_cell.length_a   1.000
_cell.length_b   1.000
_cell.length_c   1.000
_cell.angle_alpha   90.00
_cell.angle_beta   90.00
_cell.angle_gamma   90.00
#
_symmetry.space_group_name_H-M   'P 1'
#
loop_
_entity.id
_entity.type
_entity.pdbx_description
1 polymer ?
#
loop_
_entity_poly.entity_id
_entity_poly.type
_entity_poly.pdbx_seq_one_letter_code
_entity_poly.pdbx_strand_id
1 'polypeptide(L)' 'MLRNGRVLNRAVRKEYRMLTIDERNRFHSAMWSLKRSGVYDEFARMHSLTARIGGAHSGPAFLPWHREYVKR' A
#
# COMPACT_ATOMS: atom_id res chain seq x y z
N MET A 1 10.03 -6.10 15.97
CA MET A 1 8.79 -5.89 16.75
C MET A 1 8.14 -4.59 16.30
N LEU A 2 6.81 -4.52 16.31
CA LEU A 2 6.05 -3.29 16.08
C LEU A 2 6.19 -2.35 17.28
N ARG A 3 5.86 -1.05 17.11
CA ARG A 3 5.90 -0.04 18.19
C ARG A 3 5.07 -0.41 19.43
N ASN A 4 4.10 -1.30 19.29
CA ASN A 4 3.27 -1.80 20.39
C ASN A 4 3.78 -3.13 20.99
N GLY A 5 5.03 -3.51 20.75
CA GLY A 5 5.63 -4.73 21.30
C GLY A 5 5.24 -6.03 20.60
N ARG A 6 4.35 -6.00 19.60
CA ARG A 6 3.97 -7.21 18.85
C ARG A 6 5.09 -7.70 17.94
N VAL A 7 5.24 -9.02 17.81
CA VAL A 7 6.16 -9.62 16.83
C VAL A 7 5.69 -9.28 15.42
N LEU A 8 6.62 -8.88 14.56
CA LEU A 8 6.34 -8.64 13.15
C LEU A 8 6.24 -9.99 12.46
N ASN A 9 5.03 -10.37 12.05
CA ASN A 9 4.77 -11.60 11.32
C ASN A 9 4.46 -11.30 9.86
N ARG A 10 4.50 -12.33 9.01
CA ARG A 10 4.08 -12.24 7.60
C ARG A 10 2.66 -11.69 7.52
N ALA A 11 2.47 -10.63 6.73
CA ALA A 11 1.14 -10.09 6.46
C ALA A 11 0.36 -11.00 5.49
N VAL A 12 -0.94 -11.20 5.76
CA VAL A 12 -1.86 -11.93 4.88
C VAL A 12 -2.69 -10.92 4.10
N ARG A 13 -2.67 -10.99 2.77
CA ARG A 13 -3.54 -10.20 1.89
C ARG A 13 -4.81 -11.01 1.62
N LYS A 14 -5.96 -10.43 1.95
CA LYS A 14 -7.27 -11.03 1.73
C LYS A 14 -8.03 -10.24 0.67
N GLU A 15 -8.97 -10.90 0.00
CA GLU A 15 -9.97 -10.22 -0.81
C GLU A 15 -10.84 -9.33 0.10
N TYR A 16 -11.20 -8.12 -0.35
CA TYR A 16 -11.83 -7.09 0.48
C TYR A 16 -13.19 -7.49 1.06
N ARG A 17 -14.02 -8.21 0.29
CA ARG A 17 -15.33 -8.73 0.72
C ARG A 17 -15.20 -9.86 1.73
N MET A 18 -14.05 -10.54 1.79
CA MET A 18 -13.74 -11.56 2.79
C MET A 18 -13.20 -10.99 4.12
N LEU A 19 -12.96 -9.68 4.22
CA LEU A 19 -12.56 -9.06 5.48
C LEU A 19 -13.71 -9.11 6.49
N THR A 20 -13.39 -9.43 7.75
CA THR A 20 -14.33 -9.19 8.84
C THR A 20 -14.61 -7.69 9.00
N ILE A 21 -15.69 -7.35 9.71
CA ILE A 21 -16.03 -5.95 10.02
C ILE A 21 -14.84 -5.25 10.72
N ASP A 22 -14.21 -5.92 11.70
CA ASP A 22 -13.06 -5.37 12.42
C ASP A 22 -11.84 -5.17 11.51
N GLU A 23 -11.55 -6.13 10.63
CA GLU A 23 -10.46 -6.01 9.66
C GLU A 23 -10.68 -4.81 8.72
N ARG A 24 -11.91 -4.65 8.23
CA ARG A 24 -12.29 -3.55 7.34
C ARG A 24 -12.23 -2.20 8.06
N ASN A 25 -12.71 -2.10 9.29
CA ASN A 25 -12.66 -0.89 10.09
C ASN A 25 -11.21 -0.46 10.39
N ARG A 26 -10.33 -1.42 10.73
CA ARG A 26 -8.90 -1.13 10.89
C ARG A 26 -8.25 -0.67 9.59
N PHE A 27 -8.56 -1.31 8.47
CA PHE A 27 -8.05 -0.90 7.16
C PHE A 27 -8.47 0.53 6.82
N HIS A 28 -9.76 0.87 6.93
CA HIS A 28 -10.24 2.22 6.67
C HIS A 28 -9.61 3.26 7.60
N SER A 29 -9.52 2.97 8.90
CA SER A 29 -8.90 3.86 9.88
C SER A 29 -7.43 4.14 9.56
N ALA A 30 -6.69 3.11 9.12
CA ALA A 30 -5.30 3.25 8.68
C ALA A 30 -5.19 4.11 7.40
N MET A 31 -6.01 3.84 6.38
CA MET A 31 -6.01 4.61 5.13
C MET A 31 -6.33 6.09 5.37
N TRP A 32 -7.32 6.38 6.22
CA TRP A 32 -7.65 7.76 6.58
C TRP A 32 -6.54 8.44 7.38
N SER A 33 -5.84 7.72 8.23
CA SER A 33 -4.68 8.25 8.95
C SER A 33 -3.54 8.60 8.00
N LEU A 34 -3.26 7.74 7.01
CA LEU A 34 -2.27 8.01 5.96
C LEU A 34 -2.66 9.21 5.07
N LYS A 35 -3.94 9.35 4.76
CA LYS A 35 -4.44 10.50 3.99
C LYS A 35 -4.30 11.80 4.78
N ARG A 36 -4.68 11.81 6.06
CA ARG A 36 -4.54 13.00 6.92
C ARG A 36 -3.09 13.41 7.17
N SER A 37 -2.16 12.45 7.21
CA SER A 37 -0.73 12.75 7.37
C SER A 37 -0.03 13.18 6.07
N GLY A 38 -0.71 13.14 4.93
CA GLY A 38 -0.14 13.42 3.60
C GLY A 38 0.67 12.27 3.00
N VAL A 39 0.94 11.20 3.75
CA VAL A 39 1.72 10.03 3.29
C VAL A 39 1.04 9.35 2.10
N TYR A 40 -0.30 9.25 2.12
CA TYR A 40 -1.05 8.71 0.98
C TYR A 40 -0.80 9.50 -0.31
N ASP A 41 -0.76 10.83 -0.20
CA ASP A 41 -0.59 11.73 -1.35
C ASP A 41 0.84 11.66 -1.89
N GLU A 42 1.83 11.47 -1.03
CA GLU A 42 3.21 11.23 -1.44
C GLU A 42 3.34 9.92 -2.23
N PHE A 43 2.70 8.84 -1.78
CA PHE A 43 2.64 7.59 -2.55
C PHE A 43 1.99 7.81 -3.92
N ALA A 44 0.83 8.47 -3.96
CA ALA A 44 0.14 8.79 -5.21
C ALA A 44 1.03 9.60 -6.17
N ARG A 45 1.74 10.62 -5.66
CA ARG A 45 2.69 11.43 -6.43
C ARG A 45 3.83 10.59 -7.00
N MET A 46 4.43 9.70 -6.20
CA MET A 46 5.48 8.79 -6.67
C MET A 46 5.01 7.92 -7.83
N HIS A 47 3.79 7.36 -7.73
CA HIS A 47 3.20 6.60 -8.83
C HIS A 47 3.01 7.45 -10.08
N SER A 48 2.39 8.64 -9.95
CA SER A 48 2.15 9.54 -11.07
C SER A 48 3.43 10.01 -11.77
N LEU A 49 4.51 10.28 -11.02
CA LEU A 49 5.80 10.63 -11.61
C LEU A 49 6.42 9.45 -12.36
N THR A 50 6.31 8.25 -11.81
CA THR A 50 6.86 7.04 -12.44
C THR A 50 6.08 6.63 -13.70
N ALA A 51 4.78 6.95 -13.77
CA ALA A 51 3.99 6.76 -15.00
C ALA A 51 4.51 7.57 -16.20
N ARG A 52 5.26 8.65 -15.95
CA ARG A 52 5.93 9.43 -17.01
C ARG A 52 7.26 8.83 -17.48
N ILE A 53 7.74 7.78 -16.80
CA ILE A 53 8.99 7.08 -17.10
C ILE A 53 8.60 5.71 -17.68
N GLY A 54 8.76 5.54 -18.99
CA GLY A 54 8.20 4.42 -19.78
C GLY A 54 8.69 3.00 -19.43
N GLY A 55 9.48 2.81 -18.38
CA GLY A 55 9.86 1.49 -17.88
C GLY A 55 8.77 0.84 -17.02
N ALA A 56 8.13 1.63 -16.15
CA ALA A 56 7.15 1.13 -15.17
C ALA A 56 5.71 1.08 -15.73
N HIS A 57 5.45 1.76 -16.83
CA HIS A 57 4.21 1.72 -17.60
C HIS A 57 4.58 1.51 -19.07
N SER A 58 3.91 0.58 -19.75
CA SER A 58 4.20 0.19 -21.14
C SER A 58 5.58 -0.45 -21.38
N GLY A 59 6.23 -0.93 -20.30
CA GLY A 59 7.53 -1.60 -20.36
C GLY A 59 7.58 -2.86 -19.48
N PRO A 60 8.65 -3.68 -19.60
CA PRO A 60 8.77 -4.96 -18.89
C PRO A 60 8.89 -4.80 -17.37
N ALA A 61 9.19 -3.60 -16.87
CA ALA A 61 9.27 -3.34 -15.43
C ALA A 61 7.91 -3.05 -14.77
N PHE A 62 6.80 -3.10 -15.52
CA PHE A 62 5.45 -2.87 -14.98
C PHE A 62 5.15 -3.75 -13.75
N LEU A 63 5.24 -5.07 -13.90
CA LEU A 63 4.93 -6.01 -12.81
C LEU A 63 5.89 -5.91 -11.61
N PRO A 64 7.23 -5.92 -11.78
CA PRO A 64 8.13 -5.81 -10.63
C PRO A 64 8.02 -4.47 -9.91
N TRP A 65 7.83 -3.35 -10.63
CA TRP A 65 7.67 -2.04 -10.00
C TRP A 65 6.40 -1.98 -9.14
N HIS A 66 5.24 -2.38 -9.68
CA HIS A 66 3.98 -2.37 -8.94
C HIS A 66 3.98 -3.36 -7.76
N ARG A 67 4.67 -4.51 -7.90
CA ARG A 67 4.83 -5.50 -6.82
C ARG A 67 5.57 -4.91 -5.62
N GLU A 68 6.64 -4.17 -5.85
CA GLU A 68 7.38 -3.50 -4.78
C GLU A 68 6.62 -2.30 -4.22
N TYR A 69 5.93 -1.55 -5.08
CA TYR A 69 5.13 -0.39 -4.68
C TYR A 69 4.06 -0.76 -3.64
N VAL A 70 3.34 -1.87 -3.81
CA VAL A 70 2.30 -2.31 -2.84
C VAL A 70 2.84 -2.92 -1.53
N LYS A 71 4.17 -2.97 -1.34
CA LYS A 71 4.78 -3.41 -0.07
C LYS A 71 5.14 -2.25 0.86
N ARG A 72 5.23 -1.02 0.33
CA ARG A 72 5.79 0.15 1.01
C ARG A 72 4.69 1.04 1.57
#